data_AF-A0AAN7P9U3-F1
#
_entry.id   AF-A0AAN7P9U3-F1
#
_cell.length_a   1.000
_cell.length_b   1.000
_cell.length_c   1.000
_cell.angle_alpha   90.00
_cell.angle_beta   90.00
_cell.angle_gamma   90.00
#
_symmetry.space_group_name_H-M   'P 1'
#
loop_
_entity.id
_entity.type
_entity.pdbx_description
1 polymer ?
#
loop_
_entity_poly.entity_id
_entity_poly.type
_entity_poly.pdbx_seq_one_letter_code
_entity_poly.pdbx_strand_id
1 'polypeptide(L)'
;MELVAELRGRDGQTRSVRVPCPAEEGEGGQLRGLRRALAELQERVVELLAPLVQEEREAAGGGGGGPRGDVEDDDDDEEEDEGEDENNIDANASGDDPPPKRTKVQQP
;
A
#
# COMPACT_ATOMS: atom_id res chain seq x y z
N MET A 1 -5.88 -4.13 22.10
CA MET A 1 -6.27 -3.73 20.72
C MET A 1 -5.88 -4.88 19.79
N GLU A 2 -6.51 -5.00 18.63
CA GLU A 2 -6.14 -5.98 17.59
C GLU A 2 -6.13 -5.30 16.22
N LEU A 3 -5.27 -5.80 15.32
CA LEU A 3 -5.30 -5.47 13.91
C LEU A 3 -5.99 -6.59 13.16
N VAL A 4 -6.83 -6.23 12.19
CA VAL A 4 -7.61 -7.19 11.41
C VAL A 4 -7.47 -6.88 9.93
N ALA A 5 -7.21 -7.92 9.14
CA ALA A 5 -7.29 -7.88 7.69
C ALA A 5 -8.37 -8.87 7.21
N GLU A 6 -9.15 -8.49 6.20
CA GLU A 6 -10.15 -9.34 5.56
C GLU A 6 -9.90 -9.44 4.06
N LEU A 7 -9.84 -10.66 3.55
CA LEU A 7 -9.80 -10.97 2.12
C LEU A 7 -11.14 -11.57 1.72
N ARG A 8 -11.81 -10.95 0.74
CA ARG A 8 -13.05 -11.46 0.14
C ARG A 8 -12.74 -11.96 -1.27
N GLY A 9 -12.82 -13.27 -1.45
CA GLY A 9 -12.55 -13.91 -2.72
C GLY A 9 -13.75 -13.91 -3.67
N ARG A 10 -13.48 -14.17 -4.95
CA ARG A 10 -14.53 -14.37 -5.99
C ARG A 10 -15.33 -15.65 -5.76
N ASP A 11 -14.75 -16.60 -5.02
CA ASP A 11 -15.38 -17.81 -4.50
C ASP A 11 -16.46 -17.54 -3.45
N GLY A 12 -16.67 -16.27 -3.06
CA GLY A 12 -17.60 -15.87 -2.01
C GLY A 12 -17.07 -16.14 -0.60
N GLN A 13 -15.87 -16.68 -0.46
CA GLN A 13 -15.26 -16.93 0.85
C GLN A 13 -14.65 -15.64 1.40
N THR A 14 -14.82 -15.44 2.71
CA THR A 14 -14.11 -14.39 3.46
C THR A 14 -13.08 -15.04 4.37
N ARG A 15 -11.83 -14.63 4.23
CA ARG A 15 -10.70 -15.08 5.06
C ARG A 15 -10.24 -13.89 5.89
N SER A 16 -10.05 -14.08 7.20
CA SER A 16 -9.66 -13.00 8.11
C SER A 16 -8.36 -13.34 8.83
N VAL A 17 -7.43 -12.38 8.90
CA VAL A 17 -6.23 -12.45 9.74
C VAL A 17 -6.40 -11.48 10.90
N ARG A 18 -6.12 -11.94 12.12
CA ARG A 18 -6.17 -11.12 13.34
C ARG A 18 -4.83 -11.20 14.06
N VAL A 19 -4.30 -10.05 14.45
CA VAL A 19 -3.04 -9.92 15.18
C VAL A 19 -3.25 -9.07 16.44
N PRO A 20 -2.90 -9.57 17.63
CA PRO A 20 -2.93 -8.75 18.84
C PRO A 20 -2.01 -7.53 18.70
N CYS A 21 -2.48 -6.37 19.14
CA CYS A 21 -1.71 -5.11 19.15
C CYS A 21 -1.62 -4.58 20.58
N PRO A 22 -0.74 -5.15 21.43
CA PRO A 22 -0.49 -4.59 22.75
C PRO A 22 0.27 -3.27 22.64
N ALA A 23 0.02 -2.36 23.59
CA ALA A 23 0.91 -1.22 23.79
C ALA A 23 2.16 -1.72 24.53
N GLU A 24 3.34 -1.27 24.09
CA GLU A 24 4.58 -1.51 24.83
C GLU A 24 4.77 -0.45 25.92
N GLU A 25 5.63 -0.74 26.89
CA GLU A 25 5.96 0.20 27.96
C GLU A 25 6.81 1.38 27.46
N GLY A 26 6.71 2.50 28.19
CA GLY A 26 7.49 3.72 27.94
C GLY A 26 6.89 4.68 26.91
N GLU A 27 7.54 5.83 26.75
CA GLU A 27 7.11 6.87 25.81
C GLU A 27 7.14 6.33 24.37
N GLY A 28 6.05 6.55 23.63
CA GLY A 28 5.87 6.01 22.27
C GLY A 28 5.65 4.50 22.18
N GLY A 29 5.47 3.79 23.31
CA GLY A 29 5.27 2.34 23.32
C GLY A 29 4.02 1.87 22.57
N GLN A 30 2.98 2.71 22.49
CA GLN A 30 1.80 2.45 21.64
C GLN A 30 2.17 2.34 20.15
N LEU A 31 3.02 3.25 19.64
CA LEU A 31 3.41 3.28 18.23
C LEU A 31 4.39 2.15 17.90
N ARG A 32 5.31 1.83 18.82
CA ARG A 32 6.20 0.67 18.66
C ARG A 32 5.43 -0.64 18.59
N GLY A 33 4.49 -0.85 19.53
CA GLY A 33 3.61 -2.01 19.53
C GLY A 33 2.79 -2.12 18.23
N LEU A 34 2.26 -1.00 17.73
CA LEU A 34 1.54 -0.95 16.45
C LEU A 34 2.43 -1.34 15.27
N ARG A 35 3.65 -0.79 15.16
CA ARG A 35 4.58 -1.13 14.08
C ARG A 35 4.91 -2.62 14.06
N ARG A 36 5.14 -3.21 15.23
CA ARG A 36 5.39 -4.65 15.36
C ARG A 36 4.19 -5.48 14.94
N ALA A 37 3.00 -5.16 15.44
CA ALA A 37 1.78 -5.86 15.07
C ALA A 37 1.46 -5.73 13.58
N LEU A 38 1.79 -4.61 12.95
CA LEU A 38 1.62 -4.40 11.51
C LEU A 38 2.57 -5.26 10.68
N ALA A 39 3.84 -5.37 11.08
CA ALA A 39 4.80 -6.26 10.42
C ALA A 39 4.33 -7.73 10.48
N GLU A 40 3.88 -8.19 11.64
CA GLU A 40 3.31 -9.54 11.79
C GLU A 40 2.05 -9.74 10.94
N LEU A 41 1.16 -8.74 10.88
CA LEU A 41 -0.02 -8.81 10.02
C LEU A 41 0.37 -8.93 8.54
N GLN A 42 1.38 -8.19 8.09
CA GLN A 42 1.88 -8.25 6.72
C GLN A 42 2.41 -9.64 6.38
N GLU A 43 3.24 -10.23 7.23
CA GLU A 43 3.76 -11.60 7.05
C GLU A 43 2.63 -12.61 6.90
N ARG A 44 1.64 -12.58 7.81
CA ARG A 44 0.49 -13.49 7.76
C ARG A 44 -0.39 -13.28 6.54
N VAL A 45 -0.51 -12.05 6.04
CA VAL A 45 -1.24 -11.75 4.80
C VAL A 45 -0.48 -12.28 3.58
N VAL A 46 0.85 -12.16 3.55
CA VAL A 46 1.68 -12.75 2.49
C VAL A 46 1.53 -14.27 2.48
N GLU A 47 1.60 -14.92 3.64
CA GLU A 47 1.37 -16.37 3.76
C GLU A 47 -0.03 -16.78 3.29
N LEU A 48 -1.06 -15.99 3.63
CA LEU A 48 -2.43 -16.24 3.17
C LEU A 48 -2.56 -16.14 1.65
N LEU A 49 -1.89 -15.17 1.03
CA LEU A 49 -2.01 -14.87 -0.39
C LEU A 49 -1.11 -15.75 -1.27
N ALA A 50 0.04 -16.19 -0.77
CA ALA A 50 1.02 -16.97 -1.54
C ALA A 50 0.39 -18.16 -2.31
N PRO A 51 -0.38 -19.08 -1.68
CA PRO A 51 -0.99 -20.18 -2.42
C PRO A 51 -2.08 -19.71 -3.40
N LEU A 52 -2.84 -18.66 -3.07
CA LEU A 52 -3.91 -18.13 -3.92
C LEU A 52 -3.34 -17.47 -5.19
N VAL A 53 -2.23 -16.75 -5.06
CA VAL A 53 -1.54 -16.16 -6.20
C VAL A 53 -0.98 -17.26 -7.11
N GLN A 54 -0.44 -18.34 -6.53
CA GLN A 54 0.04 -19.48 -7.32
C GLN A 54 -1.09 -20.16 -8.09
N GLU A 55 -2.24 -20.40 -7.45
CA GLU A 55 -3.43 -20.96 -8.09
C GLU A 55 -3.91 -20.08 -9.27
N GLU A 56 -4.01 -18.76 -9.08
CA GLU A 56 -4.42 -17.84 -10.16
C GLU A 56 -3.42 -17.84 -11.33
N ARG A 57 -2.11 -17.94 -11.05
CA ARG A 57 -1.07 -18.05 -12.09
C ARG A 57 -1.21 -19.35 -12.90
N GLU A 58 -1.47 -20.47 -12.24
CA GLU A 58 -1.68 -21.76 -12.89
C GLU A 58 -2.96 -21.78 -13.72
N ALA A 59 -4.05 -21.21 -13.20
CA ALA A 59 -5.32 -21.06 -13.91
C ALA A 59 -5.17 -20.18 -15.16
N ALA A 60 -4.39 -19.09 -15.07
CA ALA A 60 -4.10 -18.23 -16.22
C ALA A 60 -3.19 -18.90 -17.27
N GLY A 61 -2.26 -19.76 -16.84
CA GLY A 61 -1.31 -20.47 -17.71
C GLY A 61 -1.87 -21.72 -18.41
N GLY A 62 -3.03 -22.24 -17.99
CA GLY A 62 -3.65 -23.45 -18.56
C GLY A 62 -4.28 -23.30 -19.95
N GLY A 63 -4.24 -22.12 -20.55
CA GLY A 63 -4.95 -21.78 -21.80
C GLY A 63 -4.14 -21.86 -23.11
N GLY A 64 -2.85 -22.14 -23.10
CA GLY A 64 -2.08 -22.20 -24.35
C GLY A 64 -0.60 -22.47 -24.15
N GLY A 65 -0.14 -23.61 -24.66
CA GLY A 65 1.24 -24.05 -24.54
C GLY A 65 2.26 -23.05 -25.10
N GLY A 66 3.28 -22.77 -24.29
CA GLY A 66 4.55 -22.17 -24.67
C GLY A 66 5.55 -22.36 -23.52
N PRO A 67 6.82 -22.71 -23.78
CA PRO A 67 7.77 -22.99 -22.72
C PRO A 67 8.00 -21.72 -21.91
N ARG A 68 8.06 -21.91 -20.60
CA ARG A 68 8.39 -20.91 -19.58
C ARG A 68 9.63 -20.13 -20.03
N GLY A 69 9.44 -18.86 -20.38
CA GLY A 69 10.53 -17.90 -20.35
C GLY A 69 10.90 -17.74 -18.90
N ASP A 70 12.12 -18.13 -18.58
CA ASP A 70 12.88 -17.71 -17.41
C ASP A 70 12.60 -16.21 -17.20
N VAL A 71 11.85 -15.86 -16.14
CA VAL A 71 11.90 -14.49 -15.64
C VAL A 71 13.14 -14.49 -14.78
N GLU A 72 14.27 -14.29 -15.45
CA GLU A 72 15.49 -13.85 -14.80
C GLU A 72 15.12 -12.60 -14.01
N ASP A 73 15.32 -12.73 -12.71
CA ASP A 73 15.39 -11.67 -11.72
C ASP A 73 16.54 -10.75 -12.13
N ASP A 74 16.25 -9.81 -13.04
CA ASP A 74 17.16 -8.74 -13.41
C ASP A 74 17.06 -7.65 -12.34
N ASP A 75 17.71 -7.92 -11.20
CA ASP A 75 18.18 -6.90 -10.26
C ASP A 75 19.23 -6.04 -11.00
N ASP A 76 18.78 -5.19 -11.92
CA ASP A 76 19.60 -4.13 -12.53
C ASP A 76 19.44 -2.86 -11.70
N ASP A 77 20.06 -2.91 -10.52
CA ASP A 77 20.29 -1.81 -9.60
C ASP A 77 21.56 -1.08 -10.06
N GLU A 78 21.45 -0.24 -11.09
CA GLU A 78 22.47 0.77 -11.41
C GLU A 78 21.86 2.18 -11.31
N GLU A 79 21.95 2.70 -10.09
CA GLU A 79 21.90 4.12 -9.78
C GLU A 79 23.00 4.88 -10.54
N GLU A 80 22.65 6.02 -11.15
CA GLU A 80 23.38 7.32 -11.14
C GLU A 80 22.85 8.21 -12.28
N ASP A 81 21.88 9.09 -11.98
CA ASP A 81 21.68 10.32 -12.76
C ASP A 81 21.88 11.51 -11.82
N GLU A 82 23.16 11.90 -11.68
CA GLU A 82 23.59 13.10 -10.98
C GLU A 82 23.47 14.34 -11.89
N GLY A 83 22.69 15.34 -11.43
CA GLY A 83 22.81 16.76 -11.79
C GLY A 83 22.11 17.15 -13.11
N GLU A 84 21.41 18.27 -13.23
CA GLU A 84 21.63 19.62 -12.70
C GLU A 84 20.24 20.31 -12.63
N ASP A 85 19.84 20.86 -11.48
CA ASP A 85 19.89 22.29 -11.10
C ASP A 85 19.08 23.25 -12.01
N GLU A 86 18.49 24.25 -11.34
CA GLU A 86 17.96 25.51 -11.88
C GLU A 86 16.50 25.55 -12.36
N ASN A 87 15.58 25.79 -11.42
CA ASN A 87 14.64 26.90 -11.63
C ASN A 87 14.09 27.53 -10.35
N ASN A 88 14.83 28.55 -9.91
CA ASN A 88 14.36 29.87 -9.50
C ASN A 88 13.20 29.96 -8.48
N ILE A 89 13.61 30.18 -7.24
CA ILE A 89 12.85 30.78 -6.15
C ILE A 89 12.61 32.27 -6.45
N ASP A 90 11.41 32.61 -6.94
CA ASP A 90 10.88 33.97 -6.80
C ASP A 90 10.03 34.06 -5.53
N ALA A 91 10.68 34.49 -4.46
CA ALA A 91 10.03 34.92 -3.25
C ALA A 91 9.54 36.37 -3.40
N ASN A 92 8.23 36.59 -3.50
CA ASN A 92 7.59 37.74 -2.85
C ASN A 92 6.06 37.61 -2.70
N ALA A 93 5.67 37.51 -1.42
CA ALA A 93 4.59 38.25 -0.77
C ALA A 93 3.26 38.50 -1.52
N SER A 94 2.15 37.97 -0.99
CA SER A 94 1.15 38.77 -0.24
C SER A 94 -0.22 38.08 -0.15
N GLY A 95 -0.83 38.10 1.05
CA GLY A 95 -2.28 37.98 1.32
C GLY A 95 -2.82 36.55 1.33
N ASP A 96 -3.14 35.93 2.47
CA ASP A 96 -4.27 36.26 3.36
C ASP A 96 -5.56 36.57 2.58
N ASP A 97 -6.36 35.53 2.29
CA ASP A 97 -7.70 35.31 2.86
C ASP A 97 -8.41 34.16 2.08
N PRO A 98 -8.99 33.12 2.72
CA PRO A 98 -9.87 32.18 2.04
C PRO A 98 -11.12 32.89 1.45
N PRO A 99 -11.62 32.47 0.26
CA PRO A 99 -12.73 33.15 -0.39
C PRO A 99 -14.02 33.07 0.45
N PRO A 100 -14.75 34.18 0.62
CA PRO A 100 -16.00 34.20 1.41
C PRO A 100 -17.14 33.43 0.72
N LYS A 101 -17.96 32.76 1.54
CA LYS A 101 -19.10 31.91 1.15
C LYS A 101 -20.31 32.70 0.56
N ARG A 102 -21.14 31.96 -0.23
CA ARG A 102 -22.57 32.17 -0.66
C ARG A 102 -22.81 33.00 -1.93
N THR A 103 -23.64 32.55 -2.90
CA THR A 103 -25.12 32.46 -2.78
C THR A 103 -25.74 31.46 -3.79
N LYS A 104 -26.77 30.74 -3.36
CA LYS A 104 -27.63 29.84 -4.16
C LYS A 104 -28.47 30.67 -5.14
N VAL A 105 -28.29 30.49 -6.44
CA VAL A 105 -29.24 30.97 -7.47
C VAL A 105 -30.21 29.84 -7.79
N GLN A 106 -31.47 30.02 -7.38
CA GLN A 106 -32.59 29.23 -7.86
C GLN A 106 -33.09 29.91 -9.15
N GLN A 107 -33.13 29.18 -10.25
CA GLN A 107 -33.69 29.64 -11.52
C GLN A 107 -34.99 28.87 -11.84
N PRO A 108 -35.91 29.49 -12.61
CA PRO A 108 -37.35 29.23 -12.58
C PRO A 108 -37.81 27.91 -13.21
#